data_AF-A0A917XZ19-F1
#
_entry.id   AF-A0A917XZ19-F1
#
_cell.length_a   1.000
_cell.length_b   1.000
_cell.length_c   1.000
_cell.angle_alpha   90.00
_cell.angle_beta   90.00
_cell.angle_gamma   90.00
#
_symmetry.space_group_name_H-M   'P 1'
#
loop_
_entity.id
_entity.type
_entity.pdbx_description
1 polymer ?
#
loop_
_entity_poly.entity_id
_entity_poly.type
_entity_poly.pdbx_seq_one_letter_code
_entity_poly.pdbx_strand_id
1 'polypeptide(L)' 'MALKEHYLMEDWQQMLDEVENIMNTSINALHMAENAEFSSKREVMLKLERSLDTLHALNRKKIDRDISEQATSYLRRHMF' A
#
# COMPACT_ATOMS: atom_id res chain seq x y z
N MET A 1 6.93 -10.46 -10.38
CA MET A 1 6.10 -10.84 -9.22
C MET A 1 4.75 -10.17 -9.39
N ALA A 2 3.68 -10.92 -9.18
CA ALA A 2 2.34 -10.36 -9.27
C ALA A 2 2.02 -9.55 -8.00
N LEU A 3 1.19 -8.51 -8.10
CA LEU A 3 0.87 -7.64 -6.95
C LEU A 3 0.38 -8.43 -5.72
N LYS A 4 -0.38 -9.52 -5.97
CA LYS A 4 -0.86 -10.49 -4.97
C LYS A 4 0.22 -11.16 -4.12
N GLU A 5 1.48 -11.14 -4.57
CA GLU A 5 2.62 -11.75 -3.86
C GLU A 5 3.20 -10.80 -2.81
N HIS A 6 2.91 -9.50 -2.90
CA HIS A 6 3.44 -8.45 -2.02
C HIS A 6 2.52 -8.11 -0.85
N TYR A 7 1.31 -8.66 -0.81
CA TYR A 7 0.32 -8.36 0.22
C TYR A 7 -0.28 -9.64 0.78
N LEU A 8 -0.83 -9.56 2.00
CA LEU A 8 -1.61 -10.66 2.56
C LEU A 8 -2.97 -10.71 1.87
N MET A 9 -3.52 -11.92 1.70
CA MET A 9 -4.84 -12.10 1.11
C MET A 9 -5.95 -11.39 1.90
N GLU A 10 -5.81 -11.35 3.24
CA GLU A 10 -6.73 -10.64 4.13
C GLU A 10 -6.74 -9.12 3.92
N ASP A 11 -5.62 -8.56 3.43
CA ASP A 11 -5.45 -7.12 3.19
C ASP A 11 -5.72 -6.74 1.72
N TRP A 12 -6.13 -7.70 0.89
CA TRP A 12 -6.26 -7.50 -0.56
C TRP A 12 -7.30 -6.43 -0.92
N GLN A 13 -8.47 -6.44 -0.26
CA GLN A 13 -9.50 -5.43 -0.51
C GLN A 13 -9.00 -4.03 -0.12
N GLN A 14 -8.39 -3.89 1.04
CA GLN A 14 -7.86 -2.61 1.51
C GLN A 14 -6.77 -2.08 0.56
N MET A 15 -5.89 -2.96 0.06
CA MET A 15 -4.89 -2.58 -0.93
C MET A 15 -5.54 -2.07 -2.22
N LEU A 16 -6.58 -2.74 -2.73
CA LEU A 16 -7.31 -2.29 -3.91
C LEU A 16 -7.96 -0.92 -3.69
N ASP A 17 -8.59 -0.71 -2.54
CA ASP A 17 -9.23 0.57 -2.18
C ASP A 17 -8.20 1.71 -2.17
N GLU A 18 -6.99 1.49 -1.64
CA GLU A 18 -5.93 2.50 -1.65
C GLU A 18 -5.35 2.77 -3.05
N VAL A 19 -5.27 1.75 -3.90
CA VAL A 19 -4.87 1.94 -5.32
C VAL A 19 -5.92 2.77 -6.06
N GLU A 20 -7.20 2.50 -5.83
CA GLU A 20 -8.30 3.30 -6.38
C GLU A 20 -8.26 4.74 -5.86
N ASN A 21 -8.01 4.94 -4.56
CA ASN A 21 -7.85 6.27 -3.97
C ASN A 21 -6.71 7.06 -4.63
N ILE A 22 -5.56 6.42 -4.89
CA ILE A 22 -4.43 7.04 -5.60
C ILE A 22 -4.84 7.43 -7.02
N MET A 23 -5.51 6.53 -7.75
CA MET A 23 -5.98 6.79 -9.11
C MET A 23 -6.92 8.00 -9.15
N ASN A 24 -7.97 7.99 -8.32
CA ASN A 24 -8.96 9.06 -8.24
C ASN A 24 -8.34 10.40 -7.82
N THR A 25 -7.44 10.37 -6.83
CA THR A 25 -6.74 11.57 -6.37
C THR A 25 -5.79 12.12 -7.44
N SER A 26 -5.14 11.26 -8.21
CA SER A 26 -4.28 11.67 -9.32
C SER A 26 -5.07 12.32 -10.46
N ILE A 27 -6.24 11.77 -10.79
CA ILE A 27 -7.16 12.37 -11.78
C ILE A 27 -7.60 13.76 -11.30
N ASN A 28 -7.99 13.89 -10.03
CA ASN A 28 -8.33 15.19 -9.45
C ASN A 28 -7.17 16.18 -9.51
N ALA A 29 -5.94 15.72 -9.26
CA ALA A 29 -4.74 16.55 -9.36
C ALA A 29 -4.54 17.11 -10.79
N LEU A 30 -4.79 16.27 -11.81
CA LEU A 30 -4.69 16.68 -13.21
C LEU A 30 -5.76 17.71 -13.58
N HIS A 31 -7.01 17.52 -13.16
CA HIS A 31 -8.07 18.51 -13.36
C HIS A 31 -7.80 19.84 -12.65
N MET A 32 -7.22 19.79 -11.45
CA MET A 32 -6.79 21.02 -10.76
C MET A 32 -5.68 21.75 -11.53
N ALA A 33 -4.74 21.00 -12.12
CA ALA A 33 -3.70 21.60 -12.95
C ALA A 33 -4.27 22.21 -14.25
N GLU A 34 -5.25 21.55 -14.87
CA GLU A 34 -5.97 22.03 -16.05
C GLU A 34 -6.71 23.35 -15.77
N ASN A 35 -7.34 23.46 -14.59
CA ASN A 35 -8.13 24.63 -14.18
C ASN A 35 -7.33 25.70 -13.40
N ALA A 36 -6.02 25.52 -13.23
CA ALA A 36 -5.15 26.38 -12.40
C ALA A 36 -5.60 26.54 -10.92
N GLU A 37 -6.31 25.54 -10.38
CA GLU A 37 -6.82 25.52 -9.01
C GLU A 37 -5.78 24.99 -8.02
N PHE A 38 -4.77 25.81 -7.68
CA PHE A 38 -3.66 25.36 -6.83
C PHE A 38 -3.92 25.43 -5.32
N SER A 39 -5.02 26.04 -4.88
CA SER A 39 -5.36 26.22 -3.45
C SER A 39 -5.51 24.89 -2.70
N SER A 40 -5.95 23.83 -3.37
CA SER A 40 -6.15 22.49 -2.81
C SER A 40 -4.97 21.53 -3.06
N LYS A 41 -3.85 22.00 -3.65
CA LYS A 41 -2.68 21.16 -3.96
C LYS A 41 -2.19 20.37 -2.74
N ARG A 42 -2.11 21.04 -1.58
CA ARG A 42 -1.64 20.42 -0.34
C ARG A 42 -2.55 19.28 0.11
N GLU A 43 -3.85 19.43 -0.04
CA GLU A 43 -4.81 18.40 0.33
C GLU A 43 -4.67 17.16 -0.56
N VAL A 44 -4.54 17.36 -1.87
CA VAL A 44 -4.29 16.28 -2.84
C VAL A 44 -3.01 15.52 -2.51
N MET A 45 -1.91 16.24 -2.25
CA MET A 45 -0.64 15.61 -1.86
C MET A 45 -0.78 14.81 -0.57
N LEU A 46 -1.45 15.35 0.45
CA LEU A 46 -1.68 14.62 1.71
C LEU A 46 -2.52 13.36 1.53
N LYS A 47 -3.52 13.37 0.63
CA LYS A 47 -4.31 12.18 0.31
C LYS A 47 -3.44 11.10 -0.37
N LEU A 48 -2.61 11.49 -1.34
CA LEU A 48 -1.68 10.57 -2.01
C LEU A 48 -0.67 9.97 -1.04
N GLU A 49 -0.04 10.81 -0.20
CA GLU A 49 0.93 10.37 0.81
C GLU A 49 0.31 9.36 1.77
N ARG A 50 -0.89 9.62 2.27
CA ARG A 50 -1.59 8.69 3.18
C ARG A 50 -1.88 7.33 2.53
N SER A 51 -2.39 7.32 1.29
CA SER A 51 -2.65 6.06 0.60
C SER A 51 -1.37 5.27 0.34
N LEU A 52 -0.27 5.96 -0.01
CA LEU A 52 1.04 5.33 -0.16
C LEU A 52 1.58 4.77 1.16
N ASP A 53 1.46 5.51 2.25
CA ASP A 53 1.87 5.05 3.59
C ASP A 53 1.09 3.80 4.01
N THR A 54 -0.22 3.75 3.74
CA THR A 54 -1.03 2.55 3.99
C THR A 54 -0.53 1.38 3.17
N LEU A 55 -0.29 1.55 1.86
CA LEU A 55 0.24 0.49 1.00
C LEU A 55 1.60 -0.02 1.48
N HIS A 56 2.49 0.89 1.90
CA HIS A 56 3.78 0.51 2.48
C HIS A 56 3.63 -0.29 3.77
N ALA A 57 2.69 0.10 4.65
CA ALA A 57 2.41 -0.63 5.88
C ALA A 57 1.87 -2.04 5.62
N LEU A 58 0.94 -2.20 4.66
CA LEU A 58 0.38 -3.50 4.29
C LEU A 58 1.44 -4.43 3.69
N ASN A 59 2.29 -3.91 2.81
CA ASN A 59 3.41 -4.68 2.26
C ASN A 59 4.42 -5.06 3.37
N ARG A 60 4.71 -4.14 4.28
CA ARG A 60 5.61 -4.43 5.41
C ARG A 60 5.07 -5.53 6.30
N LYS A 61 3.77 -5.51 6.60
CA LYS A 61 3.06 -6.57 7.34
C LYS A 61 3.24 -7.94 6.69
N LYS A 62 3.18 -8.05 5.36
CA LYS A 62 3.46 -9.29 4.62
C LYS A 62 4.90 -9.77 4.81
N ILE A 63 5.86 -8.87 4.64
CA ILE A 63 7.30 -9.17 4.79
C ILE A 63 7.59 -9.69 6.19
N ASP A 64 7.09 -9.01 7.23
CA ASP A 64 7.33 -9.39 8.62
C ASP A 64 6.71 -10.78 8.94
N ARG A 65 5.54 -11.10 8.37
CA ARG A 65 4.93 -12.43 8.49
C ARG A 65 5.77 -13.52 7.83
N ASP A 66 6.26 -13.27 6.60
CA ASP A 66 7.08 -14.24 5.88
C ASP A 66 8.39 -14.55 6.63
N ILE A 67 9.01 -13.52 7.21
CA ILE A 67 10.22 -13.66 8.04
C ILE A 67 9.91 -14.52 9.27
N SER A 68 8.79 -14.28 9.95
CA SER A 68 8.37 -15.03 11.13
C SER A 68 8.06 -16.50 10.82
N GLU A 69 7.38 -16.77 9.70
CA GLU A 69 7.06 -18.13 9.25
C GLU A 69 8.34 -18.91 8.88
N GLN A 70 9.31 -18.26 8.22
CA GLN A 70 10.61 -18.86 7.92
C GLN A 70 11.41 -19.18 9.19
N ALA A 71 11.46 -18.26 10.16
CA ALA A 71 12.15 -18.48 11.43
C ALA A 71 11.54 -19.65 12.21
N THR A 72 10.21 -19.73 12.25
CA THR A 72 9.48 -20.82 12.91
C THR A 72 9.74 -22.18 12.23
N SER A 73 9.76 -22.20 10.90
CA SER A 73 10.07 -23.41 10.12
C SER A 73 11.50 -23.90 10.36
N TYR A 74 12.47 -22.98 10.44
CA TYR A 74 13.87 -23.29 10.75
C TYR A 74 14.02 -23.93 12.12
N LEU A 75 13.43 -23.33 13.16
CA LEU A 75 13.45 -23.87 14.52
C LEU A 75 12.83 -25.28 14.59
N ARG A 76 11.69 -25.49 13.92
CA ARG A 76 11.04 -26.81 13.86
C ARG A 76 11.92 -27.88 13.19
N ARG A 77 12.72 -27.52 12.18
CA ARG A 77 13.61 -28.47 11.48
C ARG A 77 14.88 -28.84 12.25
N HIS A 78 15.29 -28.02 13.22
CA HIS A 78 16.56 -28.19 13.93
C HIS A 78 16.41 -28.53 15.42
N MET A 79 15.20 -28.47 15.97
CA MET A 79 14.90 -28.93 17.33
C MET A 79 14.28 -30.33 17.40
N PHE A 80 14.13 -31.03 16.28
CA PHE A 80 13.72 -32.44 16.20
C PHE A 80 14.74 -33.26 15.40
#